data_AF-A0A841HBH3-F1
#
_entry.id   AF-A0A841HBH3-F1
#
_cell.length_a   1.000
_cell.length_b   1.000
_cell.length_c   1.000
_cell.angle_alpha   90.00
_cell.angle_beta   90.00
_cell.angle_gamma   90.00
#
_symmetry.space_group_name_H-M   'P 1'
#
loop_
_entity.id
_entity.type
_entity.pdbx_description
1 polymer ?
#
loop_
_entity_poly.entity_id
_entity_poly.type
_entity_poly.pdbx_seq_one_letter_code
_entity_poly.pdbx_strand_id
1 'polypeptide(L)'
;MRRRTVLVGVTGALFGVGGGCLTMGADETARVRAKRPSESAGDGETHVCTLSEAFVTNHQPLERVASATVENAPRGEWVTEDVTREAGDALADDLREHCDATEGPYRYQDTTLVVEVRVLDGDGNVGDPLFPVNVTRSEAIRGGRTQEDA
;
A
#
# COMPACT_ATOMS: atom_id res chain seq x y z
N MET A 1 67.23 -4.44 -18.34
CA MET A 1 66.75 -3.57 -19.44
C MET A 1 65.41 -2.96 -19.02
N ARG A 2 65.40 -1.70 -18.59
CA ARG A 2 64.68 -0.55 -19.20
C ARG A 2 63.18 -0.76 -19.52
N ARG A 3 62.36 -0.18 -18.62
CA ARG A 3 61.09 0.59 -18.78
C ARG A 3 60.27 0.42 -20.08
N ARG A 4 58.95 0.27 -19.91
CA ARG A 4 57.89 1.11 -20.53
C ARG A 4 56.50 0.69 -20.04
N THR A 5 55.94 1.46 -19.11
CA THR A 5 54.50 1.43 -18.80
C THR A 5 53.88 2.61 -19.51
N VAL A 6 52.95 2.34 -20.42
CA VAL A 6 52.31 3.36 -21.27
C VAL A 6 51.13 3.96 -20.52
N LEU A 7 51.20 5.26 -20.25
CA LEU A 7 50.05 6.10 -19.89
C LEU A 7 49.25 6.36 -21.17
N VAL A 8 48.03 5.84 -21.24
CA VAL A 8 47.01 6.35 -22.15
C VAL A 8 46.00 7.10 -21.29
N GLY A 9 46.11 8.42 -21.33
CA GLY A 9 45.11 9.31 -20.76
C GLY A 9 43.83 9.24 -21.59
N VAL A 10 42.72 8.97 -20.92
CA VAL A 10 41.38 9.25 -21.44
C VAL A 10 40.89 10.51 -20.72
N THR A 11 41.16 11.65 -21.35
CA THR A 11 40.41 12.88 -21.16
C THR A 11 39.10 12.74 -21.91
N GLY A 12 37.96 12.84 -21.21
CA GLY A 12 36.67 12.95 -21.87
C GLY A 12 35.48 12.74 -20.97
N ALA A 13 35.07 13.78 -20.23
CA ALA A 13 33.66 14.08 -19.95
C ALA A 13 33.56 15.44 -19.24
N LEU A 14 33.52 16.50 -20.05
CA LEU A 14 32.82 17.72 -19.69
C LEU A 14 31.31 17.42 -19.79
N PHE A 15 30.64 17.23 -18.66
CA PHE A 15 29.21 17.52 -18.55
C PHE A 15 29.04 18.51 -17.40
N GLY A 16 28.69 19.73 -17.78
CA GLY A 16 28.50 20.83 -16.87
C GLY A 16 27.12 20.85 -16.24
N VAL A 17 26.96 21.89 -15.42
CA VAL A 17 25.72 22.58 -15.10
C VAL A 17 24.75 21.80 -14.21
N GLY A 18 24.85 22.11 -12.92
CA GLY A 18 23.74 22.75 -12.18
C GLY A 18 22.46 21.94 -12.02
N GLY A 19 22.14 21.61 -10.78
CA GLY A 19 20.76 21.32 -10.40
C GLY A 19 20.66 20.13 -9.48
N GLY A 20 20.08 20.38 -8.31
CA GLY A 20 19.59 19.33 -7.43
C GLY A 20 20.66 18.79 -6.50
N CYS A 21 20.76 19.39 -5.33
CA CYS A 21 20.84 18.58 -4.13
C CYS A 21 19.65 17.60 -4.23
N LEU A 22 19.90 16.38 -4.72
CA LEU A 22 19.00 15.26 -4.54
C LEU A 22 19.06 15.01 -3.04
N THR A 23 18.20 15.71 -2.30
CA THR A 23 17.71 15.19 -1.03
C THR A 23 17.13 13.84 -1.39
N MET A 24 17.94 12.80 -1.20
CA MET A 24 17.52 11.41 -1.16
C MET A 24 16.63 11.35 0.08
N GLY A 25 15.38 11.82 -0.09
CA GLY A 25 14.34 11.70 0.92
C GLY A 25 14.20 10.22 1.18
N ALA A 26 14.16 9.84 2.46
CA ALA A 26 13.94 8.47 2.87
C ALA A 26 12.86 7.86 1.98
N ASP A 27 13.18 6.78 1.26
CA ASP A 27 12.27 6.12 0.34
C ASP A 27 10.99 5.77 1.12
N GLU A 28 9.94 6.56 0.89
CA GLU A 28 8.65 6.33 1.55
C GLU A 28 8.18 4.94 1.13
N THR A 29 8.01 4.08 2.12
CA THR A 29 7.66 2.68 1.92
C THR A 29 6.16 2.53 2.14
N ALA A 30 5.50 1.67 1.37
CA ALA A 30 4.14 1.24 1.63
C ALA A 30 4.12 -0.26 1.95
N ARG A 31 3.09 -0.72 2.66
CA ARG A 31 2.86 -2.11 3.02
C ARG A 31 1.54 -2.57 2.46
N VAL A 32 1.59 -3.58 1.61
CA VAL A 32 0.44 -4.34 1.15
C VAL A 32 0.23 -5.50 2.11
N ARG A 33 -1.00 -5.71 2.57
CA ARG A 33 -1.31 -6.84 3.45
C ARG A 33 -2.64 -7.49 3.12
N ALA A 34 -2.68 -8.80 3.28
CA ALA A 34 -3.88 -9.61 3.10
C ALA A 34 -4.06 -10.58 4.27
N LYS A 35 -5.31 -10.86 4.64
CA LYS A 35 -5.65 -11.93 5.60
C LYS A 35 -6.94 -12.62 5.22
N ARG A 36 -7.10 -13.87 5.64
CA ARG A 36 -8.42 -14.51 5.65
C ARG A 36 -9.23 -13.97 6.85
N PRO A 37 -10.53 -13.68 6.70
CA PRO A 37 -11.37 -13.28 7.82
C PRO A 37 -11.41 -14.37 8.91
N SER A 38 -11.62 -13.97 10.17
CA SER A 38 -11.80 -14.92 11.27
C SER A 38 -13.15 -15.63 11.18
N GLU A 39 -13.28 -16.81 11.77
CA GLU A 39 -14.51 -17.63 11.69
C GLU A 39 -15.75 -16.94 12.26
N SER A 40 -15.56 -15.97 13.17
CA SER A 40 -16.63 -15.18 13.78
C SER A 40 -17.07 -13.99 12.93
N ALA A 41 -16.24 -13.58 11.96
CA ALA A 41 -16.63 -12.63 10.94
C ALA A 41 -17.36 -13.43 9.85
N GLY A 42 -18.62 -13.78 10.13
CA GLY A 42 -19.43 -14.64 9.26
C GLY A 42 -19.33 -14.21 7.80
N ASP A 43 -19.38 -15.18 6.88
CA ASP A 43 -19.34 -15.01 5.43
C ASP A 43 -20.42 -14.00 4.98
N GLY A 44 -20.08 -12.72 5.03
CA GLY A 44 -20.93 -11.60 4.62
C GLY A 44 -20.94 -11.52 3.11
N GLU A 45 -21.55 -12.51 2.46
CA GLU A 45 -21.43 -12.80 1.03
C GLU A 45 -22.19 -11.85 0.10
N THR A 46 -22.89 -10.83 0.61
CA THR A 46 -23.82 -10.09 -0.24
C THR A 46 -23.15 -8.99 -1.08
N HIS A 47 -21.97 -8.49 -0.69
CA HIS A 47 -21.30 -7.35 -1.35
C HIS A 47 -19.77 -7.43 -1.34
N VAL A 48 -19.17 -8.58 -1.67
CA VAL A 48 -17.71 -8.72 -1.79
C VAL A 48 -17.30 -8.54 -3.25
N CYS A 49 -16.46 -7.55 -3.54
CA CYS A 49 -15.93 -7.34 -4.90
C CYS A 49 -14.97 -8.47 -5.27
N THR A 50 -15.11 -9.02 -6.47
CA THR A 50 -14.23 -10.10 -6.96
C THR A 50 -13.01 -9.51 -7.66
N LEU A 51 -11.82 -9.90 -7.19
CA LEU A 51 -10.55 -9.64 -7.86
C LEU A 51 -10.32 -10.74 -8.89
N SER A 52 -10.25 -10.34 -10.17
CA SER A 52 -9.94 -11.28 -11.23
C SER A 52 -8.46 -11.70 -11.17
N GLU A 53 -8.14 -12.88 -11.70
CA GLU A 53 -6.75 -13.33 -11.82
C GLU A 53 -5.90 -12.35 -12.64
N ALA A 54 -6.48 -11.77 -13.71
CA ALA A 54 -5.83 -10.73 -14.51
C ALA A 54 -5.53 -9.47 -13.69
N PHE A 55 -6.44 -9.04 -12.81
CA PHE A 55 -6.20 -7.90 -11.93
C PHE A 55 -5.06 -8.21 -10.97
N VAL A 56 -5.11 -9.35 -10.29
CA VAL A 56 -4.09 -9.75 -9.31
C VAL A 56 -2.71 -9.90 -9.94
N THR A 57 -2.60 -10.54 -11.11
CA THR A 57 -1.32 -10.72 -11.82
C THR A 57 -0.74 -9.42 -12.39
N ASN A 58 -1.57 -8.40 -12.65
CA ASN A 58 -1.09 -7.06 -13.03
C ASN A 58 -0.42 -6.33 -11.85
N HIS A 59 -0.68 -6.78 -10.61
CA HIS A 59 -0.13 -6.22 -9.38
C HIS A 59 0.67 -7.27 -8.61
N GLN A 60 1.93 -7.48 -9.00
CA GLN A 60 2.79 -8.50 -8.40
C GLN A 60 2.83 -8.53 -6.85
N PRO A 61 2.86 -7.40 -6.12
CA PRO A 61 2.79 -7.44 -4.65
C PRO A 61 1.46 -8.01 -4.14
N LEU A 62 0.34 -7.63 -4.78
CA LEU A 62 -0.98 -8.18 -4.46
C LEU A 62 -1.03 -9.68 -4.76
N GLU A 63 -0.48 -10.12 -5.90
CA GLU A 63 -0.39 -11.53 -6.27
C GLU A 63 0.32 -12.36 -5.20
N ARG A 64 1.48 -11.91 -4.76
CA ARG A 64 2.28 -12.60 -3.74
C ARG A 64 1.53 -12.70 -2.42
N VAL A 65 1.01 -11.58 -1.89
CA VAL A 65 0.32 -11.62 -0.60
C VAL A 65 -1.01 -12.38 -0.68
N ALA A 66 -1.77 -12.23 -1.76
CA ALA A 66 -3.07 -12.89 -1.91
C ALA A 66 -2.89 -14.40 -2.06
N SER A 67 -1.96 -14.85 -2.90
CA SER A 67 -1.69 -16.28 -3.10
C SER A 67 -1.13 -16.91 -1.83
N ALA A 68 -0.14 -16.29 -1.18
CA ALA A 68 0.37 -16.77 0.10
C ALA A 68 -0.70 -16.81 1.20
N THR A 69 -1.62 -15.85 1.21
CA THR A 69 -2.75 -15.83 2.16
C THR A 69 -3.73 -16.98 1.92
N VAL A 70 -4.05 -17.27 0.65
CA VAL A 70 -4.93 -18.37 0.26
C VAL A 70 -4.31 -19.72 0.60
N GLU A 71 -3.03 -19.91 0.25
CA GLU A 71 -2.36 -21.19 0.35
C GLU A 71 -1.91 -21.55 1.77
N ASN A 72 -1.39 -20.57 2.53
CA ASN A 72 -0.58 -20.87 3.71
C ASN A 72 -1.02 -20.16 4.99
N ALA A 73 -1.66 -18.98 4.91
CA ALA A 73 -1.86 -18.15 6.10
C ALA A 73 -3.06 -18.59 6.94
N PRO A 74 -2.91 -18.79 8.26
CA PRO A 74 -4.04 -19.00 9.18
C PRO A 74 -5.10 -17.89 9.08
N ARG A 75 -6.35 -18.22 9.44
CA ARG A 75 -7.42 -17.21 9.52
C ARG A 75 -7.07 -16.13 10.54
N GLY A 76 -7.33 -14.88 10.19
CA GLY A 76 -7.05 -13.71 11.03
C GLY A 76 -5.60 -13.22 11.01
N GLU A 77 -4.67 -13.96 10.40
CA GLU A 77 -3.26 -13.60 10.33
C GLU A 77 -2.96 -12.80 9.06
N TRP A 78 -2.19 -11.71 9.22
CA TRP A 78 -1.78 -10.86 8.12
C TRP A 78 -0.54 -11.42 7.43
N VAL A 79 -0.64 -11.66 6.14
CA VAL A 79 0.52 -11.74 5.24
C VAL A 79 0.81 -10.34 4.74
N THR A 80 2.06 -9.91 4.81
CA THR A 80 2.47 -8.55 4.48
C THR A 80 3.62 -8.54 3.49
N GLU A 81 3.66 -7.52 2.65
CA GLU A 81 4.78 -7.23 1.77
C GLU A 81 5.04 -5.73 1.72
N ASP A 82 6.31 -5.35 1.87
CA ASP A 82 6.76 -3.96 1.79
C ASP A 82 7.12 -3.62 0.33
N VAL A 83 6.61 -2.49 -0.13
CA VAL A 83 6.72 -1.99 -1.51
C VAL A 83 7.08 -0.50 -1.50
N THR A 84 7.44 0.05 -2.66
CA THR A 84 7.59 1.50 -2.78
C THR A 84 6.25 2.19 -2.59
N ARG A 85 6.24 3.43 -2.09
CA ARG A 85 5.03 4.25 -2.02
C ARG A 85 4.30 4.31 -3.36
N GLU A 86 5.01 4.56 -4.44
CA GLU A 86 4.43 4.62 -5.80
C GLU A 86 3.66 3.33 -6.18
N ALA A 87 4.22 2.16 -5.88
CA ALA A 87 3.55 0.89 -6.16
C ALA A 87 2.33 0.66 -5.25
N GLY A 88 2.40 1.11 -3.99
CA GLY A 88 1.28 1.08 -3.06
C GLY A 88 0.14 2.00 -3.52
N ASP A 89 0.45 3.23 -3.90
CA ASP A 89 -0.49 4.24 -4.39
C ASP A 89 -1.20 3.74 -5.65
N ALA A 90 -0.45 3.23 -6.62
CA ALA A 90 -1.00 2.67 -7.86
C ALA A 90 -1.94 1.49 -7.61
N LEU A 91 -1.55 0.55 -6.73
CA LEU A 91 -2.43 -0.57 -6.37
C LEU A 91 -3.72 -0.09 -5.70
N ALA A 92 -3.62 0.90 -4.81
CA ALA A 92 -4.76 1.36 -4.06
C ALA A 92 -5.72 2.21 -4.93
N ASP A 93 -5.19 2.94 -5.92
CA ASP A 93 -5.97 3.58 -6.98
C ASP A 93 -6.69 2.56 -7.86
N ASP A 94 -6.00 1.51 -8.33
CA ASP A 94 -6.60 0.49 -9.20
C ASP A 94 -7.66 -0.34 -8.45
N LEU A 95 -7.48 -0.61 -7.15
CA LEU A 95 -8.51 -1.21 -6.30
C LEU A 95 -9.75 -0.30 -6.21
N ARG A 96 -9.55 1.00 -6.07
CA ARG A 96 -10.63 1.98 -6.02
C ARG A 96 -11.37 2.08 -7.35
N GLU A 97 -10.67 2.07 -8.47
CA GLU A 97 -11.29 2.08 -9.79
C GLU A 97 -12.06 0.79 -10.07
N HIS A 98 -11.52 -0.36 -9.67
CA HIS A 98 -12.12 -1.68 -9.95
C HIS A 98 -13.27 -2.04 -8.99
N CYS A 99 -13.20 -1.62 -7.72
CA CYS A 99 -14.11 -2.06 -6.66
C CYS A 99 -14.77 -0.92 -5.87
N ASP A 100 -14.59 0.35 -6.26
CA ASP A 100 -15.05 1.53 -5.50
C ASP A 100 -14.54 1.58 -4.04
N ALA A 101 -13.47 0.82 -3.73
CA ALA A 101 -12.90 0.70 -2.40
C ALA A 101 -11.38 0.49 -2.46
N THR A 102 -10.66 1.05 -1.49
CA THR A 102 -9.18 0.95 -1.39
C THR A 102 -8.75 -0.11 -0.37
N GLU A 103 -9.69 -0.55 0.46
CA GLU A 103 -9.53 -1.54 1.51
C GLU A 103 -10.86 -2.28 1.68
N GLY A 104 -10.80 -3.53 2.12
CA GLY A 104 -12.01 -4.26 2.44
C GLY A 104 -11.93 -5.74 2.11
N PRO A 105 -13.06 -6.45 2.32
CA PRO A 105 -13.19 -7.82 1.87
C PRO A 105 -13.26 -7.85 0.34
N TYR A 106 -12.38 -8.64 -0.25
CA TYR A 106 -12.34 -8.97 -1.67
C TYR A 106 -12.41 -10.48 -1.85
N ARG A 107 -12.97 -10.95 -2.96
CA ARG A 107 -13.00 -12.38 -3.31
C ARG A 107 -11.93 -12.69 -4.34
N TYR A 108 -11.05 -13.64 -4.03
CA TYR A 108 -9.99 -14.12 -4.92
C TYR A 108 -9.87 -15.65 -4.81
N GLN A 109 -9.89 -16.36 -5.93
CA GLN A 109 -9.88 -17.84 -5.98
C GLN A 109 -10.85 -18.49 -4.98
N ASP A 110 -12.11 -18.06 -5.00
CA ASP A 110 -13.17 -18.51 -4.07
C ASP A 110 -12.91 -18.28 -2.58
N THR A 111 -11.86 -17.53 -2.24
CA THR A 111 -11.52 -17.16 -0.87
C THR A 111 -11.77 -15.68 -0.64
N THR A 112 -12.47 -15.35 0.44
CA THR A 112 -12.59 -13.97 0.91
C THR A 112 -11.30 -13.55 1.61
N LEU A 113 -10.72 -12.44 1.18
CA LEU A 113 -9.51 -11.83 1.74
C LEU A 113 -9.84 -10.42 2.20
N VAL A 114 -9.34 -10.00 3.36
CA VAL A 114 -9.27 -8.58 3.70
C VAL A 114 -7.93 -8.06 3.18
N VAL A 115 -7.96 -7.10 2.27
CA VAL A 115 -6.74 -6.47 1.71
C VAL A 115 -6.66 -5.02 2.16
N GLU A 116 -5.46 -4.58 2.52
CA GLU A 116 -5.16 -3.20 2.88
C GLU A 116 -3.81 -2.76 2.32
N VAL A 117 -3.72 -1.48 1.93
CA VAL A 117 -2.47 -0.80 1.58
C VAL A 117 -2.24 0.36 2.55
N ARG A 118 -1.05 0.43 3.14
CA ARG A 118 -0.70 1.43 4.18
C ARG A 118 0.65 2.08 3.87
N VAL A 119 0.78 3.40 4.01
CA VAL A 119 2.11 4.04 4.01
C VAL A 119 2.80 3.76 5.32
N LEU A 120 4.11 3.53 5.27
CA LEU A 120 4.97 3.46 6.43
C LEU A 120 5.69 4.79 6.61
N ASP A 121 5.80 5.26 7.85
CA ASP A 121 6.67 6.38 8.18
C ASP A 121 8.15 5.96 8.11
N GLY A 122 9.06 6.94 8.26
CA GLY A 122 10.51 6.71 8.22
C GLY A 122 11.03 5.77 9.32
N ASP A 123 10.21 5.45 10.32
CA ASP A 123 10.50 4.50 11.40
C ASP A 123 9.84 3.12 11.16
N GLY A 124 9.17 2.93 10.01
CA GLY A 124 8.51 1.69 9.62
C GLY A 124 7.15 1.45 10.30
N ASN A 125 6.61 2.46 11.00
CA ASN A 125 5.27 2.39 11.58
C ASN A 125 4.23 2.71 10.52
N VAL A 126 3.01 2.20 10.71
CA VAL A 126 1.88 2.52 9.82
C VAL A 126 1.54 3.99 9.97
N GLY A 127 1.82 4.77 8.92
CA GLY A 127 1.42 6.16 8.78
C GLY A 127 -0.06 6.31 8.41
N ASP A 128 -0.50 7.55 8.19
CA ASP A 128 -1.87 7.86 7.77
C ASP A 128 -2.29 7.01 6.55
N PRO A 129 -3.56 6.59 6.47
CA PRO A 129 -4.07 5.84 5.33
C PRO A 129 -3.86 6.62 4.03
N LEU A 130 -3.57 5.89 2.95
CA LEU A 130 -3.26 6.44 1.61
C LEU A 130 -4.31 7.37 1.04
N PHE A 131 -5.55 7.19 1.47
CA PHE A 131 -6.63 8.09 1.16
C PHE A 131 -7.22 8.60 2.48
N PRO A 132 -7.50 9.91 2.59
CA PRO A 132 -8.38 10.37 3.64
C PRO A 132 -9.71 9.66 3.41
N VAL A 133 -10.08 8.76 4.32
CA VAL A 133 -11.47 8.37 4.47
C VAL A 133 -12.23 9.67 4.58
N ASN A 134 -13.06 9.97 3.58
CA ASN A 134 -13.92 11.14 3.58
C ASN A 134 -15.07 10.86 4.55
N VAL A 135 -14.72 10.60 5.82
CA VAL A 135 -15.63 10.82 6.91
C VAL A 135 -15.82 12.32 6.95
N THR A 136 -16.81 12.79 6.21
CA THR A 136 -17.59 13.94 6.64
C THR A 136 -18.10 13.57 8.03
N ARG A 137 -17.25 13.79 9.04
CA ARG A 137 -17.64 13.72 10.43
C ARG A 137 -18.57 14.91 10.59
N SER A 138 -19.84 14.65 10.33
CA SER A 138 -20.94 15.49 10.74
C SER A 138 -20.85 15.56 12.26
N GLU A 139 -20.06 16.51 12.79
CA GLU A 139 -20.27 17.08 14.10
C GLU A 139 -21.51 17.98 14.04
N ALA A 140 -22.62 17.37 13.64
CA ALA A 140 -23.94 17.92 13.80
C ALA A 140 -24.66 16.96 14.75
N ILE A 141 -25.23 17.53 15.81
CA ILE A 141 -26.11 16.92 16.81
C ILE A 141 -25.38 16.33 18.05
N ARG A 142 -25.00 17.22 18.97
CA ARG A 142 -25.70 17.26 20.27
C ARG A 142 -26.22 18.66 20.52
N GLY A 143 -27.52 18.82 20.26
CA GLY A 143 -28.28 20.02 20.57
C GLY A 143 -28.41 20.24 22.08
N GLY A 144 -28.30 21.52 22.44
CA GLY A 144 -29.13 22.28 23.37
C GLY A 144 -29.68 21.60 24.62
N ARG A 145 -29.29 22.16 25.79
CA ARG A 145 -30.25 22.61 26.81
C ARG A 145 -29.74 23.91 27.42
N THR A 146 -30.53 24.96 27.22
CA THR A 146 -30.51 26.24 27.92
C THR A 146 -30.88 26.04 29.39
N GLN A 147 -30.38 26.95 30.25
CA GLN A 147 -31.11 27.61 31.37
C GLN A 147 -30.86 27.18 32.84
N GLU A 148 -30.30 28.15 33.58
CA GLU A 148 -30.55 28.68 34.96
C GLU A 148 -30.49 27.85 36.26
N ASP A 149 -29.92 28.54 37.26
CA ASP A 149 -30.08 28.55 38.73
C ASP A 149 -29.88 27.30 39.61
N ALA A 150 -28.83 27.37 40.46
CA ALA A 150 -28.97 27.53 41.91
C ALA A 150 -27.64 28.02 42.53
#